data_AF-A0A8M8UKB4-F1
#
_entry.id   AF-A0A8M8UKB4-F1
#
_cell.length_a   1.000
_cell.length_b   1.000
_cell.length_c   1.000
_cell.angle_alpha   90.00
_cell.angle_beta   90.00
_cell.angle_gamma   90.00
#
_symmetry.space_group_name_H-M   'P 1'
#
loop_
_entity.id
_entity.type
_entity.pdbx_description
1 polymer ?
#
loop_
_entity_poly.entity_id
_entity_poly.type
_entity_poly.pdbx_seq_one_letter_code
_entity_poly.pdbx_strand_id
1 'polypeptide(L)'
;MENANSIFLLDKEKGQYWSDIKAELTACYSQKEYNLRLEFENRDLQIREIQTDCYSLLKKIIIINPDLMSNAQYEAPDIAIKEFCDETRADLEAEDQHRLGFHSGDIDRAELEIYRKVAMDLDKMAHNLSILKRYWFDKNL
;
A
#
# COMPACT_ATOMS: atom_id res chain seq x y z
N MET A 1 11.38 -3.81 -12.00
CA MET A 1 11.34 -2.64 -12.91
C MET A 1 10.34 -1.67 -12.32
N GLU A 2 10.67 -0.39 -12.18
CA GLU A 2 9.68 0.62 -11.77
C GLU A 2 8.53 0.65 -12.77
N ASN A 3 7.31 0.39 -12.30
CA ASN A 3 6.11 0.44 -13.11
C ASN A 3 5.68 1.90 -13.26
N ALA A 4 5.92 2.49 -14.42
CA ALA A 4 5.76 3.94 -14.67
C ALA A 4 4.35 4.52 -14.42
N ASN A 5 3.34 3.68 -14.14
CA ASN A 5 1.95 4.09 -13.92
C ASN A 5 1.43 3.79 -12.51
N SER A 6 2.30 3.47 -11.55
CA SER A 6 1.86 3.29 -10.17
C SER A 6 1.61 4.64 -9.50
N ILE A 7 0.40 4.84 -9.00
CA ILE A 7 -0.02 6.02 -8.21
C ILE A 7 0.65 6.08 -6.82
N PHE A 8 1.41 5.04 -6.47
CA PHE A 8 2.14 4.89 -5.22
C PHE A 8 3.66 5.09 -5.39
N LEU A 9 4.13 5.37 -6.60
CA LEU A 9 5.52 5.79 -6.81
C LEU A 9 5.65 7.28 -6.47
N LEU A 10 6.67 7.60 -5.66
CA LEU A 10 6.96 8.83 -4.91
C LEU A 10 7.11 10.15 -5.70
N ASP A 11 6.33 10.39 -6.76
CA ASP A 11 6.43 11.57 -7.64
C ASP A 11 7.85 11.79 -8.22
N LYS A 12 8.70 10.76 -8.18
CA LYS A 12 10.08 10.80 -8.68
C LYS A 12 10.10 10.45 -10.17
N GLU A 13 11.01 11.10 -10.90
CA GLU A 13 11.29 10.69 -12.27
C GLU A 13 11.74 9.23 -12.32
N LYS A 14 11.42 8.54 -13.42
CA LYS A 14 11.79 7.13 -13.61
C LYS A 14 13.30 6.95 -13.43
N GLY A 15 13.69 6.03 -12.56
CA GLY A 15 15.08 5.71 -12.25
C GLY A 15 15.73 6.64 -11.23
N GLN A 16 15.10 7.75 -10.85
CA GLN A 16 15.60 8.64 -9.81
C GLN A 16 15.56 7.95 -8.44
N TYR A 17 14.47 7.26 -8.12
CA TYR A 17 14.35 6.51 -6.86
C TYR A 17 15.45 5.44 -6.73
N TRP A 18 15.68 4.63 -7.77
CA TRP A 18 16.81 3.69 -7.77
C TRP A 18 18.19 4.34 -7.70
N SER A 19 18.35 5.52 -8.28
CA SER A 19 19.61 6.27 -8.21
C SER A 19 19.87 6.76 -6.79
N ASP A 20 18.84 7.24 -6.11
CA ASP A 20 18.90 7.70 -4.72
C ASP A 20 19.26 6.53 -3.79
N ILE A 21 18.56 5.40 -3.90
CA ILE A 21 18.87 4.19 -3.11
C ILE A 21 20.34 3.78 -3.32
N LYS A 22 20.83 3.75 -4.56
CA LYS A 22 22.23 3.39 -4.83
C LYS A 22 23.21 4.36 -4.19
N ALA A 23 22.94 5.66 -4.28
CA ALA A 23 23.79 6.67 -3.66
C ALA A 23 23.86 6.48 -2.15
N GLU A 24 22.71 6.25 -1.52
CA GLU A 24 22.60 6.06 -0.08
C GLU A 24 23.24 4.75 0.40
N LEU A 25 23.05 3.65 -0.35
CA LEU A 25 23.72 2.38 -0.07
C LEU A 25 25.25 2.46 -0.24
N THR A 26 25.73 3.26 -1.21
CA THR A 26 27.18 3.47 -1.41
C THR A 26 27.79 4.31 -0.29
N ALA A 27 26.98 5.12 0.39
CA ALA A 27 27.41 5.99 1.49
C ALA A 27 27.46 5.29 2.86
N CYS A 28 26.99 4.04 2.98
CA CYS A 28 27.00 3.30 4.25
C CYS A 28 28.43 3.03 4.74
N TYR A 29 28.67 3.22 6.05
CA TYR A 29 29.99 3.06 6.67
C TYR A 29 30.29 1.62 7.09
N SER A 30 29.30 0.73 7.03
CA SER A 30 29.45 -0.68 7.39
C SER A 30 28.49 -1.59 6.63
N GLN A 31 28.85 -2.87 6.51
CA GLN A 31 27.97 -3.89 5.93
C GLN A 31 26.65 -4.05 6.71
N LYS A 32 26.69 -3.84 8.04
CA LYS A 32 25.49 -3.92 8.88
C LYS A 32 24.49 -2.82 8.51
N GLU A 33 24.98 -1.59 8.37
CA GLU A 33 24.17 -0.44 7.96
C GLU A 33 23.62 -0.62 6.54
N TYR A 34 24.47 -1.07 5.61
CA TYR A 34 24.05 -1.41 4.25
C TYR A 34 22.89 -2.42 4.23
N ASN A 35 23.01 -3.51 4.98
CA ASN A 35 22.00 -4.56 5.03
C ASN A 35 20.67 -4.04 5.63
N LEU A 36 20.74 -3.28 6.73
CA LEU A 36 19.54 -2.70 7.35
C LEU A 36 18.81 -1.75 6.39
N ARG A 37 19.56 -0.92 5.67
CA ARG A 37 18.99 -0.01 4.68
C ARG A 37 18.37 -0.76 3.52
N LEU A 38 19.08 -1.75 2.98
CA LEU A 38 18.57 -2.59 1.89
C LEU A 38 17.28 -3.32 2.29
N GLU A 39 17.22 -3.84 3.52
CA GLU A 39 16.01 -4.48 4.05
C GLU A 39 14.83 -3.51 4.17
N PHE A 40 15.09 -2.26 4.58
CA PHE A 40 14.08 -1.21 4.63
C PHE A 40 13.52 -0.89 3.24
N GLU A 41 14.40 -0.56 2.28
CA GLU A 41 13.97 -0.22 0.91
C GLU A 41 13.25 -1.40 0.24
N ASN A 42 13.68 -2.64 0.51
CA ASN A 42 13.00 -3.83 -0.01
C ASN A 42 11.57 -3.95 0.55
N ARG A 43 11.35 -3.69 1.85
CA ARG A 43 9.99 -3.71 2.42
C ARG A 43 9.11 -2.59 1.88
N ASP A 44 9.64 -1.37 1.79
CA ASP A 44 8.94 -0.22 1.22
C ASP A 44 8.49 -0.50 -0.22
N LEU A 45 9.37 -1.09 -1.04
CA LEU A 45 9.04 -1.52 -2.39
C LEU A 45 7.96 -2.60 -2.42
N GLN A 46 8.04 -3.62 -1.57
CA GLN A 46 7.02 -4.68 -1.50
C GLN A 46 5.64 -4.12 -1.13
N ILE A 47 5.59 -3.15 -0.21
CA ILE A 47 4.35 -2.47 0.19
C ILE A 47 3.76 -1.74 -1.02
N ARG A 48 4.55 -0.94 -1.73
CA ARG A 48 4.07 -0.22 -2.92
C ARG A 48 3.62 -1.15 -4.05
N GLU A 49 4.29 -2.28 -4.23
CA GLU A 49 3.90 -3.30 -5.22
C GLU A 49 2.52 -3.87 -4.88
N ILE A 50 2.27 -4.29 -3.64
CA ILE A 50 0.96 -4.85 -3.28
C ILE A 50 -0.16 -3.79 -3.26
N GLN A 51 0.14 -2.54 -2.90
CA GLN A 51 -0.81 -1.42 -3.03
C GLN A 51 -1.21 -1.20 -4.50
N THR A 52 -0.22 -1.26 -5.41
CA THR A 52 -0.44 -1.16 -6.86
C THR A 52 -1.30 -2.32 -7.38
N ASP A 53 -1.10 -3.53 -6.85
CA ASP A 53 -1.91 -4.71 -7.20
C ASP A 53 -3.36 -4.54 -6.73
N CYS A 54 -3.57 -4.13 -5.47
CA CYS A 54 -4.90 -3.82 -4.93
C CYS A 54 -5.62 -2.78 -5.80
N TYR A 55 -4.96 -1.68 -6.16
CA TYR A 55 -5.53 -0.66 -7.05
C TYR A 55 -5.90 -1.23 -8.42
N SER A 56 -5.01 -2.02 -9.01
CA SER A 56 -5.23 -2.64 -10.33
C SER A 56 -6.43 -3.59 -10.31
N LEU A 57 -6.60 -4.36 -9.24
CA LEU A 57 -7.75 -5.24 -9.04
C LEU A 57 -9.05 -4.45 -8.83
N LEU A 58 -9.04 -3.44 -7.98
CA LEU A 58 -10.18 -2.56 -7.74
C LEU A 58 -10.66 -1.89 -9.04
N LYS A 59 -9.74 -1.35 -9.82
CA LYS A 59 -10.04 -0.75 -11.12
C LYS A 59 -10.69 -1.76 -12.08
N LYS A 60 -10.21 -3.00 -12.13
CA LYS A 60 -10.84 -4.07 -12.93
C LYS A 60 -12.27 -4.35 -12.46
N ILE A 61 -12.51 -4.43 -11.15
CA ILE A 61 -13.85 -4.68 -10.59
C ILE A 61 -14.83 -3.57 -10.97
N ILE A 62 -14.41 -2.30 -10.88
CA ILE A 62 -15.25 -1.14 -11.22
C ILE A 62 -15.55 -1.10 -12.73
N ILE A 63 -14.59 -1.42 -13.59
CA ILE A 63 -14.82 -1.52 -15.03
C ILE A 63 -15.86 -2.59 -15.35
N ILE A 64 -15.85 -3.72 -14.63
CA ILE A 64 -16.81 -4.81 -14.81
C ILE A 64 -18.17 -4.48 -14.19
N ASN A 65 -18.19 -3.70 -13.11
CA ASN A 65 -19.41 -3.33 -12.37
C ASN A 65 -19.49 -1.79 -12.18
N PRO A 66 -19.79 -1.01 -13.23
CA PRO A 66 -19.80 0.44 -13.15
C PRO A 66 -20.78 1.00 -12.10
N ASP A 67 -21.86 0.27 -11.80
CA ASP A 67 -22.88 0.65 -10.81
C ASP A 67 -22.32 0.77 -9.38
N LEU A 68 -21.16 0.17 -9.08
CA LEU A 68 -20.47 0.36 -7.80
C LEU A 68 -20.05 1.83 -7.60
N MET A 69 -19.83 2.59 -8.67
CA MET A 69 -19.52 4.02 -8.57
C MET A 69 -20.72 4.85 -8.10
N SER A 70 -21.94 4.43 -8.38
CA SER A 70 -23.15 5.21 -8.11
C SER A 70 -23.42 5.43 -6.61
N ASN A 71 -22.92 4.53 -5.76
CA ASN A 71 -23.01 4.67 -4.29
C ASN A 71 -21.62 4.83 -3.65
N ALA A 72 -20.58 5.12 -4.44
CA ALA A 72 -19.22 5.28 -3.93
C ALA A 72 -19.10 6.50 -3.03
N GLN A 73 -18.40 6.37 -1.91
CA GLN A 73 -18.00 7.51 -1.09
C GLN A 73 -16.99 8.41 -1.81
N TYR A 74 -16.12 7.82 -2.62
CA TYR A 74 -15.06 8.52 -3.34
C TYR A 74 -15.38 8.65 -4.82
N GLU A 75 -15.00 9.78 -5.40
CA GLU A 75 -15.25 10.09 -6.81
C GLU A 75 -14.44 9.20 -7.76
N ALA A 76 -13.33 8.63 -7.29
CA ALA A 76 -12.45 7.80 -8.09
C ALA A 76 -11.72 6.71 -7.26
N PRO A 77 -11.44 5.53 -7.85
CA PRO A 77 -10.80 4.42 -7.13
C PRO A 77 -9.36 4.65 -6.68
N ASP A 78 -8.63 5.57 -7.32
CA ASP A 78 -7.28 5.95 -6.89
C ASP A 78 -7.31 6.73 -5.56
N ILE A 79 -8.32 7.57 -5.34
CA ILE A 79 -8.52 8.27 -4.06
C ILE A 79 -8.87 7.25 -2.97
N ALA A 80 -9.86 6.39 -3.23
CA ALA A 80 -10.32 5.41 -2.25
C ALA A 80 -9.21 4.47 -1.78
N ILE A 81 -8.38 3.97 -2.70
CA ILE A 81 -7.29 3.06 -2.33
C ILE A 81 -6.16 3.79 -1.58
N LYS A 82 -5.88 5.06 -1.90
CA LYS A 82 -4.88 5.87 -1.20
C LYS A 82 -5.31 6.12 0.25
N GLU A 83 -6.53 6.61 0.44
CA GLU A 83 -7.11 6.82 1.77
C GLU A 83 -7.12 5.53 2.58
N PHE A 84 -7.52 4.40 1.97
CA PHE A 84 -7.45 3.10 2.64
C PHE A 84 -6.03 2.74 3.11
N CYS A 85 -5.01 2.99 2.28
CA CYS A 85 -3.62 2.71 2.65
C CYS A 85 -3.14 3.65 3.77
N ASP A 86 -3.44 4.94 3.66
CA ASP A 86 -3.05 5.96 4.63
C ASP A 86 -3.71 5.71 5.99
N GLU A 87 -5.02 5.40 6.01
CA GLU A 87 -5.76 5.00 7.22
C GLU A 87 -5.20 3.70 7.82
N THR A 88 -4.95 2.69 7.00
CA THR A 88 -4.39 1.40 7.49
C THR A 88 -3.04 1.63 8.17
N ARG A 89 -2.17 2.45 7.57
CA ARG A 89 -0.87 2.79 8.17
C ARG A 89 -1.05 3.55 9.48
N ALA A 90 -1.91 4.57 9.49
CA ALA A 90 -2.18 5.38 10.68
C ALA A 90 -2.75 4.53 11.84
N ASP A 91 -3.66 3.61 11.56
CA ASP A 91 -4.23 2.68 12.55
C ASP A 91 -3.14 1.77 13.14
N LEU A 92 -2.29 1.18 12.30
CA LEU A 92 -1.18 0.34 12.77
C LEU A 92 -0.17 1.14 13.61
N GLU A 93 0.14 2.37 13.22
CA GLU A 93 1.03 3.25 13.97
C GLU A 93 0.43 3.67 15.32
N ALA A 94 -0.88 3.94 15.37
CA ALA A 94 -1.58 4.22 16.61
C ALA A 94 -1.58 3.00 17.55
N GLU A 95 -1.87 1.81 17.02
CA GLU A 95 -1.82 0.56 17.79
C GLU A 95 -0.42 0.25 18.34
N ASP A 96 0.63 0.53 17.57
CA ASP A 96 2.03 0.30 17.96
C ASP A 96 2.52 1.30 19.00
N GLN A 97 2.11 2.58 18.90
CA GLN A 97 2.40 3.60 19.92
C GLN A 97 1.89 3.19 21.32
N HIS A 98 0.79 2.44 21.38
CA HIS A 98 0.27 1.90 22.64
C HIS A 98 1.06 0.71 23.19
N ARG A 99 1.95 0.09 22.41
CA ARG A 99 2.69 -1.14 22.77
C ARG A 99 4.14 -0.93 23.24
N LEU A 100 4.60 0.32 23.39
CA LEU A 100 5.93 0.68 23.93
C LEU A 100 7.15 0.11 23.15
N GLY A 101 7.01 -0.27 21.88
CA GLY A 101 8.11 -0.84 21.10
C GLY A 101 8.18 -0.32 19.66
N PHE A 102 9.03 0.68 19.39
CA PHE A 102 9.26 1.20 18.03
C PHE A 102 9.95 0.16 17.14
N HIS A 103 9.19 -0.68 16.44
CA HIS A 103 9.72 -1.65 15.47
C HIS A 103 9.05 -1.43 14.12
N SER A 104 9.56 -0.48 13.33
CA SER A 104 9.03 -0.16 11.99
C SER A 104 8.86 -1.39 11.10
N GLY A 105 9.73 -2.39 11.23
CA GLY A 105 9.62 -3.66 10.50
C GLY A 105 8.41 -4.54 10.87
N ASP A 106 7.82 -4.36 12.05
CA ASP A 106 6.61 -5.09 12.46
C ASP A 106 5.35 -4.44 11.88
N ILE A 107 5.32 -3.10 11.83
CA ILE A 107 4.27 -2.33 11.14
C ILE A 107 4.27 -2.68 9.64
N ASP A 108 5.43 -2.61 8.98
CA ASP A 108 5.57 -2.95 7.56
C ASP A 108 5.07 -4.37 7.25
N ARG A 109 5.31 -5.32 8.17
CA ARG A 109 4.87 -6.71 8.02
C ARG A 109 3.37 -6.87 8.18
N ALA A 110 2.78 -6.19 9.16
CA ALA A 110 1.34 -6.18 9.36
C ALA A 110 0.62 -5.55 8.16
N GLU A 111 1.15 -4.43 7.67
CA GLU A 111 0.66 -3.73 6.49
C GLU A 111 0.68 -4.64 5.25
N LEU A 112 1.80 -5.31 4.99
CA LEU A 112 1.91 -6.30 3.90
C LEU A 112 0.88 -7.43 4.00
N GLU A 113 0.62 -7.94 5.21
CA GLU A 113 -0.35 -9.02 5.41
C GLU A 113 -1.78 -8.54 5.16
N ILE A 114 -2.13 -7.34 5.62
CA ILE A 114 -3.44 -6.71 5.36
C ILE A 114 -3.64 -6.54 3.86
N TYR A 115 -2.68 -5.96 3.15
CA TYR A 115 -2.82 -5.72 1.71
C TYR A 115 -2.84 -7.01 0.89
N ARG A 116 -2.09 -8.04 1.28
CA ARG A 116 -2.21 -9.38 0.64
C ARG A 116 -3.61 -9.95 0.78
N LYS A 117 -4.20 -9.86 1.98
CA LYS A 117 -5.57 -10.32 2.21
C LYS A 117 -6.56 -9.52 1.37
N VAL A 118 -6.41 -8.21 1.30
CA VAL A 118 -7.24 -7.34 0.46
C VAL A 118 -7.12 -7.72 -1.01
N ALA A 119 -5.91 -7.90 -1.53
CA ALA A 119 -5.68 -8.32 -2.90
C ALA A 119 -6.34 -9.68 -3.19
N MET A 120 -6.20 -10.66 -2.29
CA MET A 120 -6.86 -11.95 -2.40
C MET A 120 -8.39 -11.85 -2.39
N ASP A 121 -8.96 -10.97 -1.56
CA ASP A 121 -10.40 -10.75 -1.47
C ASP A 121 -10.95 -10.04 -2.72
N LEU A 122 -10.18 -9.09 -3.29
CA LEU A 122 -10.52 -8.42 -4.55
C LEU A 122 -10.44 -9.39 -5.74
N ASP A 123 -9.39 -10.21 -5.83
CA ASP A 123 -9.17 -11.15 -6.93
C ASP A 123 -10.22 -12.26 -7.00
N LYS A 124 -10.72 -12.71 -5.83
CA LYS A 124 -11.77 -13.73 -5.74
C LYS A 124 -13.16 -13.29 -6.21
N MET A 125 -13.31 -12.07 -6.74
CA MET A 125 -14.51 -11.50 -7.36
C MET A 125 -15.86 -11.96 -6.76
N ALA A 126 -16.48 -11.08 -5.95
CA ALA A 126 -17.93 -11.03 -5.64
C ALA A 126 -18.48 -11.53 -4.29
N HIS A 127 -17.70 -12.17 -3.40
CA HIS A 127 -18.28 -12.65 -2.11
C HIS A 127 -17.87 -11.90 -0.86
N ASN A 128 -16.79 -11.12 -0.89
CA ASN A 128 -16.40 -10.28 0.24
C ASN A 128 -16.46 -8.80 -0.15
N LEU A 129 -17.68 -8.37 -0.51
CA LEU A 129 -18.05 -6.95 -0.50
C LEU A 129 -17.83 -6.30 0.89
N SER A 130 -17.31 -6.97 1.92
CA SER A 130 -17.07 -6.38 3.24
C SER A 130 -15.98 -5.31 3.22
N ILE A 131 -14.89 -5.50 2.48
CA ILE A 131 -13.86 -4.46 2.27
C ILE A 131 -14.44 -3.29 1.48
N LEU A 132 -15.13 -3.57 0.36
CA LEU A 132 -15.83 -2.52 -0.38
C LEU A 132 -16.97 -1.89 0.47
N LYS A 133 -17.66 -2.61 1.33
CA LYS A 133 -18.73 -2.05 2.18
C LYS A 133 -18.16 -1.12 3.23
N ARG A 134 -17.12 -1.54 3.95
CA ARG A 134 -16.47 -0.72 4.97
C ARG A 134 -15.92 0.60 4.42
N TYR A 135 -15.40 0.61 3.19
CA TYR A 135 -14.63 1.76 2.68
C TYR A 135 -15.22 2.44 1.43
N TRP A 136 -16.09 1.74 0.69
CA TRP A 136 -16.74 2.25 -0.52
C TRP A 136 -18.19 2.68 -0.28
N PHE A 137 -18.88 2.10 0.73
CA PHE A 137 -20.33 2.28 0.93
C PHE A 137 -20.76 2.74 2.34
N ASP A 138 -20.03 2.50 3.43
CA ASP A 138 -20.46 2.85 4.79
C ASP A 138 -19.83 4.16 5.31
N LYS A 139 -20.70 5.16 5.59
CA LYS A 139 -20.33 6.45 6.20
C LYS A 139 -20.36 6.47 7.73
N ASN A 140 -20.79 5.40 8.39
CA ASN A 140 -20.94 5.37 9.86
C ASN A 140 -20.78 3.94 10.38
N LEU A 141 -19.63 3.66 11.01
CA LEU A 141 -19.48 2.66 12.06
C LEU A 141 -18.56 3.22 13.13
#